data_AF-L7CFW8-F1
#
_entry.id   AF-L7CFW8-F1
#
_cell.length_a   1.000
_cell.length_b   1.000
_cell.length_c   1.000
_cell.angle_alpha   90.00
_cell.angle_beta   90.00
_cell.angle_gamma   90.00
#
_symmetry.space_group_name_H-M   'P 1'
#
loop_
_entity.id
_entity.type
_entity.pdbx_description
1 polymer ?
#
loop_
_entity_poly.entity_id
_entity_poly.type
_entity_poly.pdbx_seq_one_letter_code
_entity_poly.pdbx_strand_id
1 'polypeptide(L)'
;MESRYSVNADRQHRALAGLSMGGGQSLNFGLTHLDTFAWVGGFSSAPNTKAPDELIPDAEKEKKQLELLYLSCGNKDGLIRISQRLQRYLKENEIPHVWNVDSYGHDPTHWRNNLYHFAQMLFQDESGGSTVNEASAKKSEEQPSDNGTADSNPDVPEGIKDDFQPAPTNQAGKEYPQVNSQGRIKFRVVAPEAKSVATTFRDSTEFVK
;
A
#
# COMPACT_ATOMS: atom_id res chain seq x y z
N MET A 1 -21.51 -18.18 8.11
CA MET A 1 -20.55 -18.43 7.02
C MET A 1 -19.83 -19.75 7.27
N GLU A 2 -19.10 -19.90 8.37
CA GLU A 2 -18.27 -21.08 8.66
C GLU A 2 -19.02 -22.42 8.74
N SER A 3 -20.28 -22.40 9.21
CA SER A 3 -21.12 -23.60 9.22
C SER A 3 -21.70 -24.01 7.87
N ARG A 4 -21.54 -23.17 6.83
CA ARG A 4 -22.16 -23.36 5.50
C ARG A 4 -21.15 -23.47 4.36
N TYR A 5 -19.92 -23.00 4.56
CA TYR A 5 -18.87 -22.99 3.56
C TYR A 5 -17.55 -23.43 4.18
N SER A 6 -16.75 -24.18 3.42
CA SER A 6 -15.38 -24.51 3.81
C SER A 6 -14.53 -23.25 3.82
N VAL A 7 -14.13 -22.82 5.01
CA VAL A 7 -13.34 -21.60 5.24
C VAL A 7 -12.30 -21.87 6.32
N ASN A 8 -11.17 -21.18 6.23
CA ASN A 8 -10.21 -21.12 7.33
C ASN A 8 -10.75 -20.13 8.37
N ALA A 9 -10.94 -20.60 9.61
CA ALA A 9 -11.63 -19.85 10.66
C ALA A 9 -10.68 -19.04 11.57
N ASP A 10 -9.37 -19.20 11.40
CA ASP A 10 -8.38 -18.42 12.14
C ASP A 10 -8.30 -16.98 11.61
N ARG A 11 -7.72 -16.10 12.43
CA ARG A 11 -7.63 -14.67 12.13
C ARG A 11 -6.76 -14.37 10.91
N GLN A 12 -5.72 -15.17 10.66
CA GLN A 12 -4.80 -14.97 9.53
C GLN A 12 -5.52 -15.14 8.20
N HIS A 13 -6.68 -15.81 8.19
CA HIS A 13 -7.53 -15.96 7.00
C HIS A 13 -8.83 -15.14 7.06
N ARG A 14 -8.92 -14.16 7.98
CA ARG A 14 -10.09 -13.29 8.12
C ARG A 14 -9.74 -11.81 7.94
N ALA A 15 -10.34 -11.22 6.92
CA ALA A 15 -10.23 -9.79 6.61
C ALA A 15 -11.57 -9.07 6.81
N LEU A 16 -11.52 -7.79 7.18
CA LEU A 16 -12.69 -6.91 7.27
C LEU A 16 -12.39 -5.58 6.59
N ALA A 17 -13.18 -5.22 5.59
CA ALA A 17 -13.05 -3.93 4.91
C ALA A 17 -14.43 -3.35 4.53
N GLY A 18 -14.46 -2.03 4.37
CA GLY A 18 -15.68 -1.31 4.05
C GLY A 18 -15.41 0.08 3.48
N LEU A 19 -16.44 0.65 2.85
CA LEU A 19 -16.42 1.99 2.26
C LEU A 19 -17.31 2.96 3.04
N SER A 20 -16.96 4.24 3.08
CA SER A 20 -17.76 5.30 3.71
C SER A 20 -18.10 4.99 5.17
N MET A 21 -19.39 4.96 5.53
CA MET A 21 -19.87 4.50 6.84
C MET A 21 -19.40 3.09 7.17
N GLY A 22 -19.42 2.19 6.19
CA GLY A 22 -18.90 0.84 6.31
C GLY A 22 -17.39 0.83 6.55
N GLY A 23 -16.64 1.77 5.98
CA GLY A 23 -15.20 1.93 6.25
C GLY A 23 -14.93 2.34 7.70
N GLY A 24 -15.72 3.29 8.23
CA GLY A 24 -15.64 3.62 9.65
C GLY A 24 -16.01 2.46 10.56
N GLN A 25 -17.01 1.67 10.19
CA GLN A 25 -17.39 0.46 10.94
C GLN A 25 -16.30 -0.62 10.87
N SER A 26 -15.71 -0.87 9.71
CA SER A 26 -14.63 -1.84 9.54
C SER A 26 -13.43 -1.48 10.41
N LEU A 27 -13.06 -0.20 10.50
CA LEU A 27 -11.99 0.25 11.40
C LEU A 27 -12.40 0.08 12.87
N ASN A 28 -13.59 0.52 13.25
CA ASN A 28 -14.07 0.41 14.63
C ASN A 28 -14.13 -1.04 15.13
N PHE A 29 -14.63 -1.97 14.31
CA PHE A 29 -14.76 -3.37 14.69
C PHE A 29 -13.45 -4.14 14.51
N GLY A 30 -12.77 -3.96 13.37
CA GLY A 30 -11.56 -4.69 13.03
C GLY A 30 -10.42 -4.40 14.01
N LEU A 31 -10.13 -3.13 14.27
CA LEU A 31 -9.01 -2.74 15.15
C LEU A 31 -9.25 -3.07 16.62
N THR A 32 -10.50 -3.21 17.04
CA THR A 32 -10.84 -3.59 18.43
C THR A 32 -11.04 -5.09 18.63
N HIS A 33 -10.95 -5.89 17.56
CA HIS A 33 -11.12 -7.35 17.58
C HIS A 33 -10.00 -8.05 16.79
N LEU A 34 -8.75 -7.66 17.07
CA LEU A 34 -7.58 -8.21 16.39
C LEU A 34 -7.33 -9.68 16.69
N ASP A 35 -7.96 -10.27 17.71
CA ASP A 35 -8.02 -11.73 17.90
C ASP A 35 -8.81 -12.44 16.80
N THR A 36 -9.71 -11.72 16.12
CA THR A 36 -10.64 -12.26 15.11
C THR A 36 -10.24 -11.86 13.69
N PHE A 37 -9.76 -10.63 13.48
CA PHE A 37 -9.38 -10.09 12.18
C PHE A 37 -7.90 -9.71 12.15
N ALA A 38 -7.17 -10.19 11.15
CA ALA A 38 -5.77 -9.84 10.96
C ALA A 38 -5.54 -8.77 9.88
N TRP A 39 -6.53 -8.56 9.02
CA TRP A 39 -6.45 -7.68 7.86
C TRP A 39 -7.63 -6.70 7.89
N VAL A 40 -7.37 -5.41 8.02
CA VAL A 40 -8.41 -4.38 8.17
C VAL A 40 -8.27 -3.31 7.11
N GLY A 41 -9.38 -2.96 6.44
CA GLY A 41 -9.43 -1.95 5.37
C GLY A 41 -10.50 -0.89 5.59
N GLY A 42 -10.16 0.38 5.36
CA GLY A 42 -11.11 1.49 5.37
C GLY A 42 -10.97 2.36 4.13
N PHE A 43 -12.04 2.45 3.32
CA PHE A 43 -12.06 3.24 2.09
C PHE A 43 -12.97 4.46 2.25
N SER A 44 -12.45 5.68 2.15
CA SER A 44 -13.19 6.93 2.38
C SER A 44 -13.99 6.93 3.69
N SER A 45 -13.38 6.50 4.80
CA SER A 45 -14.09 6.26 6.06
C SER A 45 -14.85 7.49 6.57
N ALA A 46 -16.09 7.27 7.02
CA ALA A 46 -16.96 8.34 7.49
C ALA A 46 -16.71 8.74 8.96
N PRO A 47 -17.27 9.87 9.43
CA PRO A 47 -16.99 10.43 10.77
C PRO A 47 -17.41 9.55 11.96
N ASN A 48 -18.14 8.46 11.73
CA ASN A 48 -18.42 7.44 12.74
C ASN A 48 -17.17 6.63 13.16
N THR A 49 -16.05 6.80 12.45
CA THR A 49 -14.75 6.26 12.85
C THR A 49 -14.32 6.88 14.20
N LYS A 50 -14.04 6.03 15.20
CA LYS A 50 -13.58 6.46 16.52
C LYS A 50 -12.25 7.22 16.46
N ALA A 51 -11.90 7.90 17.56
CA ALA A 51 -10.61 8.54 17.68
C ALA A 51 -9.47 7.49 17.59
N PRO A 52 -8.29 7.84 17.04
CA PRO A 52 -7.21 6.86 16.85
C PRO A 52 -6.75 6.17 18.14
N ASP A 53 -6.68 6.90 19.25
CA ASP A 53 -6.33 6.40 20.58
C ASP A 53 -7.37 5.43 21.17
N GLU A 54 -8.64 5.56 20.77
CA GLU A 54 -9.68 4.58 21.11
C GLU A 54 -9.64 3.35 20.21
N LEU A 55 -9.21 3.51 18.95
CA LEU A 55 -9.09 2.41 17.99
C LEU A 55 -7.86 1.55 18.27
N ILE A 56 -6.77 2.20 18.70
CA ILE A 56 -5.47 1.60 18.92
C ILE A 56 -4.96 2.09 20.29
N PRO A 57 -5.46 1.53 21.40
CA PRO A 57 -5.03 1.92 22.73
C PRO A 57 -3.60 1.42 23.05
N ASP A 58 -3.12 0.38 22.36
CA ASP A 58 -1.79 -0.21 22.54
C ASP A 58 -1.09 -0.39 21.18
N ALA A 59 -0.30 0.60 20.78
CA ALA A 59 0.40 0.58 19.50
C ALA A 59 1.33 -0.64 19.32
N GLU A 60 1.96 -1.12 20.40
CA GLU A 60 2.92 -2.23 20.34
C GLU A 60 2.23 -3.58 20.18
N LYS A 61 1.06 -3.74 20.80
CA LYS A 61 0.20 -4.90 20.56
C LYS A 61 -0.29 -4.90 19.11
N GLU A 62 -0.72 -3.76 18.60
CA GLU A 62 -1.28 -3.63 17.26
C GLU A 62 -0.25 -4.00 16.20
N LYS A 63 0.98 -3.46 16.30
CA LYS A 63 2.11 -3.80 15.42
C LYS A 63 2.38 -5.30 15.31
N LYS A 64 2.15 -6.06 16.39
CA LYS A 64 2.42 -7.51 16.45
C LYS A 64 1.27 -8.35 15.91
N GLN A 65 0.05 -7.84 15.97
CA GLN A 65 -1.14 -8.61 15.60
C GLN A 65 -1.61 -8.31 14.18
N LEU A 66 -1.52 -7.07 13.72
CA LEU A 66 -1.99 -6.70 12.39
C LEU A 66 -1.07 -7.23 11.29
N GLU A 67 -1.65 -7.94 10.33
CA GLU A 67 -0.96 -8.37 9.11
C GLU A 67 -1.07 -7.28 8.04
N LEU A 68 -2.20 -6.57 7.99
CA LEU A 68 -2.40 -5.42 7.09
C LEU A 68 -3.42 -4.44 7.64
N LEU A 69 -3.04 -3.17 7.71
CA LEU A 69 -3.95 -2.04 7.82
C LEU A 69 -3.92 -1.23 6.53
N TYR A 70 -5.05 -1.16 5.83
CA TYR A 70 -5.17 -0.42 4.57
C TYR A 70 -6.13 0.76 4.72
N LEU A 71 -5.63 1.96 4.51
CA LEU A 71 -6.42 3.18 4.52
C LEU A 71 -6.39 3.81 3.13
N SER A 72 -7.56 4.17 2.60
CA SER A 72 -7.64 4.96 1.37
C SER A 72 -8.67 6.06 1.42
N CYS A 73 -8.41 7.13 0.69
CA CYS A 73 -9.40 8.17 0.43
C CYS A 73 -9.00 8.99 -0.78
N GLY A 74 -9.95 9.41 -1.61
CA GLY A 74 -9.70 10.32 -2.71
C GLY A 74 -9.34 11.73 -2.22
N ASN A 75 -8.42 12.44 -2.90
CA ASN A 75 -7.96 13.75 -2.46
C ASN A 75 -9.01 14.87 -2.59
N LYS A 76 -10.09 14.64 -3.35
CA LYS A 76 -11.26 15.53 -3.47
C LYS A 76 -12.43 15.08 -2.60
N ASP A 77 -12.27 14.01 -1.83
CA ASP A 77 -13.31 13.52 -0.94
C ASP A 77 -13.44 14.46 0.26
N GLY A 78 -14.65 14.96 0.53
CA GLY A 78 -14.93 15.83 1.66
C GLY A 78 -14.65 15.18 3.02
N LEU A 79 -14.54 13.86 3.08
CA LEU A 79 -14.27 13.09 4.29
C LEU A 79 -12.78 12.77 4.52
N ILE A 80 -11.88 13.23 3.64
CA ILE A 80 -10.45 12.87 3.69
C ILE A 80 -9.79 13.10 5.05
N ARG A 81 -10.23 14.14 5.77
CA ARG A 81 -9.72 14.48 7.11
C ARG A 81 -9.91 13.35 8.12
N ILE A 82 -10.95 12.53 7.97
CA ILE A 82 -11.22 11.39 8.86
C ILE A 82 -10.16 10.32 8.67
N SER A 83 -9.88 9.95 7.41
CA SER A 83 -8.88 8.93 7.10
C SER A 83 -7.46 9.42 7.40
N GLN A 84 -7.17 10.70 7.11
CA GLN A 84 -5.88 11.34 7.45
C GLN A 84 -5.63 11.43 8.96
N ARG A 85 -6.68 11.61 9.77
CA ARG A 85 -6.54 11.64 11.25
C ARG A 85 -5.94 10.33 11.75
N LEU A 86 -6.49 9.19 11.31
CA LEU A 86 -5.95 7.88 11.68
C LEU A 86 -4.58 7.64 11.06
N GLN A 87 -4.40 7.94 9.77
CA GLN A 87 -3.10 7.81 9.09
C GLN A 87 -1.98 8.55 9.82
N ARG A 88 -2.22 9.78 10.27
CA ARG A 88 -1.24 10.58 11.00
C ARG A 88 -0.84 9.91 12.30
N TYR A 89 -1.82 9.47 13.09
CA TYR A 89 -1.58 8.74 14.33
C TYR A 89 -0.73 7.48 14.09
N LEU A 90 -1.06 6.70 13.06
CA LEU A 90 -0.30 5.50 12.70
C LEU A 90 1.16 5.84 12.36
N LYS A 91 1.37 6.92 11.61
CA LYS A 91 2.72 7.40 11.26
C LYS A 91 3.50 7.87 12.49
N GLU A 92 2.87 8.63 13.38
CA GLU A 92 3.48 9.13 14.61
C GLU A 92 3.88 8.01 15.58
N ASN A 93 3.14 6.90 15.58
CA ASN A 93 3.40 5.74 16.43
C ASN A 93 4.12 4.59 15.69
N GLU A 94 4.58 4.84 14.46
CA GLU A 94 5.34 3.88 13.64
C GLU A 94 4.60 2.55 13.41
N ILE A 95 3.27 2.59 13.32
CA ILE A 95 2.44 1.42 13.05
C ILE A 95 2.41 1.16 11.54
N PRO A 96 2.80 -0.04 11.07
CA PRO A 96 2.77 -0.38 9.65
C PRO A 96 1.37 -0.26 9.06
N HIS A 97 1.24 0.47 7.96
CA HIS A 97 -0.02 0.63 7.23
C HIS A 97 0.21 1.03 5.78
N VAL A 98 -0.75 0.69 4.92
CA VAL A 98 -0.84 1.24 3.57
C VAL A 98 -1.72 2.48 3.60
N TRP A 99 -1.23 3.55 2.97
CA TRP A 99 -1.98 4.78 2.76
C TRP A 99 -2.07 5.08 1.27
N ASN A 100 -3.26 4.95 0.69
CA ASN A 100 -3.49 5.19 -0.73
C ASN A 100 -4.44 6.37 -0.98
N VAL A 101 -3.95 7.38 -1.70
CA VAL A 101 -4.71 8.58 -2.05
C VAL A 101 -4.65 8.78 -3.55
N ASP A 102 -5.82 8.87 -4.18
CA ASP A 102 -5.95 9.15 -5.60
C ASP A 102 -6.66 10.49 -5.85
N SER A 103 -6.98 10.78 -7.12
CA SER A 103 -7.55 12.06 -7.54
C SER A 103 -9.09 12.12 -7.55
N TYR A 104 -9.76 11.09 -7.01
CA TYR A 104 -11.22 11.01 -6.97
C TYR A 104 -11.80 11.72 -5.74
N GLY A 105 -13.13 11.86 -5.72
CA GLY A 105 -13.90 12.31 -4.56
C GLY A 105 -14.47 11.12 -3.77
N HIS A 106 -15.66 11.30 -3.20
CA HIS A 106 -16.44 10.21 -2.59
C HIS A 106 -17.07 9.33 -3.68
N ASP A 107 -16.24 8.54 -4.37
CA ASP A 107 -16.52 8.01 -5.70
C ASP A 107 -16.45 6.46 -5.76
N PRO A 108 -17.40 5.80 -6.46
CA PRO A 108 -17.35 4.35 -6.66
C PRO A 108 -16.10 3.82 -7.38
N THR A 109 -15.48 4.63 -8.23
CA THR A 109 -14.23 4.28 -8.93
C THR A 109 -13.07 4.21 -7.95
N HIS A 110 -13.00 5.16 -7.00
CA HIS A 110 -12.04 5.09 -5.88
C HIS A 110 -12.20 3.77 -5.14
N TRP A 111 -13.41 3.44 -4.70
CA TRP A 111 -13.66 2.22 -3.91
C TRP A 111 -13.35 0.93 -4.69
N ARG A 112 -13.73 0.87 -5.97
CA ARG A 112 -13.45 -0.30 -6.82
C ARG A 112 -11.95 -0.54 -6.96
N ASN A 113 -11.18 0.53 -7.23
CA ASN A 113 -9.73 0.44 -7.40
C ASN A 113 -9.06 0.05 -6.09
N ASN A 114 -9.47 0.64 -4.98
CA ASN A 114 -8.87 0.36 -3.67
C ASN A 114 -9.25 -1.02 -3.13
N LEU A 115 -10.47 -1.51 -3.40
CA LEU A 115 -10.82 -2.90 -3.12
C LEU A 115 -9.94 -3.87 -3.92
N TYR A 116 -9.70 -3.58 -5.21
CA TYR A 116 -8.79 -4.37 -6.03
C TYR A 116 -7.39 -4.40 -5.40
N HIS A 117 -6.78 -3.25 -5.10
CA HIS A 117 -5.46 -3.20 -4.48
C HIS A 117 -5.39 -3.91 -3.13
N PHE A 118 -6.35 -3.67 -2.25
CA PHE A 118 -6.44 -4.33 -0.94
C PHE A 118 -6.52 -5.85 -1.08
N ALA A 119 -7.39 -6.36 -1.97
CA ALA A 119 -7.57 -7.80 -2.17
C ALA A 119 -6.31 -8.49 -2.69
N GLN A 120 -5.45 -7.81 -3.46
CA GLN A 120 -4.18 -8.38 -3.91
C GLN A 120 -3.16 -8.56 -2.76
N MET A 121 -3.33 -7.86 -1.64
CA MET A 121 -2.42 -7.91 -0.49
C MET A 121 -2.88 -8.88 0.59
N LEU A 122 -4.11 -9.39 0.53
CA LEU A 122 -4.65 -10.29 1.56
C LEU A 122 -3.99 -11.66 1.50
N PHE A 123 -3.83 -12.25 2.70
CA PHE A 123 -3.48 -13.67 2.90
C PHE A 123 -2.19 -14.10 2.19
N GLN A 124 -1.23 -13.18 2.10
CA GLN A 124 0.10 -13.48 1.59
C GLN A 124 0.92 -14.17 2.70
N ASP A 125 1.67 -15.21 2.35
CA ASP A 125 2.40 -16.07 3.31
C ASP A 125 3.57 -15.35 4.01
N GLU A 126 3.95 -14.15 3.58
CA GLU A 126 5.10 -13.38 4.12
C GLU A 126 4.72 -12.13 4.92
N SER A 127 3.45 -11.91 5.26
CA SER A 127 3.07 -10.77 6.11
C SER A 127 3.48 -10.93 7.59
N GLY A 128 3.97 -12.11 7.97
CA GLY A 128 4.53 -12.42 9.28
C GLY A 128 5.87 -11.71 9.52
N GLY A 129 5.82 -10.43 9.87
CA GLY A 129 6.94 -9.64 10.35
C GLY A 129 7.69 -8.92 9.25
N SER A 130 7.42 -7.61 9.12
CA SER A 130 8.38 -6.69 8.52
C SER A 130 9.69 -6.78 9.30
N THR A 131 10.64 -7.59 8.83
CA THR A 131 12.05 -7.32 9.11
C THR A 131 12.32 -5.97 8.47
N VAL A 132 12.36 -4.96 9.32
CA VAL A 132 13.00 -3.69 9.03
C VAL A 132 14.41 -4.05 8.56
N ASN A 133 14.63 -4.03 7.24
CA ASN A 133 15.98 -3.89 6.74
C ASN A 133 16.40 -2.47 7.11
N GLU A 134 16.94 -2.34 8.33
CA GLU A 134 17.75 -1.21 8.75
C GLU A 134 18.89 -1.08 7.74
N ALA A 135 18.69 -0.26 6.72
CA ALA A 135 19.79 0.40 6.06
C ALA A 135 20.43 1.33 7.10
N SER A 136 21.39 0.76 7.84
CA SER A 136 22.25 1.48 8.77
C SER A 136 22.73 2.77 8.13
N ALA A 137 22.34 3.89 8.73
CA ALA A 137 22.93 5.19 8.46
C ALA A 137 24.42 5.15 8.81
N LYS A 138 25.26 4.85 7.82
CA LYS A 138 26.70 5.14 7.90
C LYS A 138 26.94 6.54 7.35
N LYS A 139 27.23 7.40 8.31
CA LYS A 139 27.88 8.71 8.27
C LYS A 139 28.65 8.98 6.98
N SER A 140 28.32 10.12 6.37
CA SER A 140 29.05 10.76 5.29
C SER A 140 30.53 10.93 5.68
N GLU A 141 31.43 10.33 4.90
CA GLU A 141 32.80 10.78 4.76
C GLU A 141 33.02 11.25 3.32
N GLU A 142 33.59 12.43 3.22
CA GLU A 142 33.84 13.19 2.01
C GLU A 142 35.13 12.73 1.32
N GLN A 143 35.15 12.87 -0.01
CA GLN A 143 36.28 12.86 -0.97
C GLN A 143 36.63 11.53 -1.68
N PRO A 144 37.20 11.60 -2.91
CA PRO A 144 37.05 12.57 -3.98
C PRO A 144 36.57 11.92 -5.30
N SER A 145 36.23 12.79 -6.27
CA SER A 145 35.84 12.45 -7.64
C SER A 145 36.77 11.44 -8.31
N ASP A 146 36.22 10.31 -8.75
CA ASP A 146 36.85 9.47 -9.77
C ASP A 146 35.95 9.42 -11.01
N ASN A 147 36.48 9.94 -12.12
CA ASN A 147 35.89 9.89 -13.44
C ASN A 147 36.00 8.44 -13.94
N GLY A 148 35.09 7.58 -13.53
CA GLY A 148 34.88 6.25 -14.10
C GLY A 148 33.55 6.24 -14.85
N THR A 149 33.61 6.14 -16.16
CA THR A 149 32.48 5.89 -17.08
C THR A 149 31.54 4.84 -16.52
N ALA A 150 30.40 5.26 -16.00
CA ALA A 150 29.29 4.37 -15.66
C ALA A 150 28.79 3.75 -16.97
N ASP A 151 28.84 2.42 -17.06
CA ASP A 151 28.11 1.66 -18.06
C ASP A 151 26.65 2.14 -18.06
N SER A 152 26.28 2.93 -19.06
CA SER A 152 24.93 3.42 -19.21
C SER A 152 24.04 2.26 -19.57
N ASN A 153 23.23 1.79 -18.62
CA ASN A 153 22.14 0.87 -18.93
C ASN A 153 21.21 1.56 -19.94
N PRO A 154 21.12 1.08 -21.20
CA PRO A 154 20.37 1.75 -22.26
C PRO A 154 18.86 1.82 -21.97
N ASP A 155 18.36 1.03 -21.01
CA ASP A 155 16.96 1.01 -20.60
C ASP A 155 16.58 2.08 -19.57
N VAL A 156 17.54 2.88 -19.06
CA VAL A 156 17.26 3.94 -18.09
C VAL A 156 17.52 5.33 -18.70
N PRO A 157 16.47 6.18 -18.82
CA PRO A 157 16.62 7.53 -19.35
C PRO A 157 17.63 8.38 -18.58
N GLU A 158 18.28 9.30 -19.29
CA GLU A 158 19.24 10.25 -18.71
C GLU A 158 18.63 11.05 -17.55
N GLY A 159 19.38 11.18 -16.45
CA GLY A 159 18.92 11.86 -15.22
C GLY A 159 18.09 10.99 -14.26
N ILE A 160 17.80 9.74 -14.62
CA ILE A 160 17.18 8.75 -13.72
C ILE A 160 18.24 7.87 -13.08
N LYS A 161 18.20 7.73 -11.75
CA LYS A 161 19.02 6.78 -11.00
C LYS A 161 18.52 5.36 -11.26
N ASP A 162 19.42 4.45 -11.62
CA ASP A 162 19.11 3.02 -11.83
C ASP A 162 19.17 2.21 -10.53
N ASP A 163 18.45 2.68 -9.50
CA ASP A 163 18.31 2.01 -8.20
C ASP A 163 16.88 1.47 -7.99
N PHE A 164 16.28 0.95 -9.06
CA PHE A 164 14.93 0.39 -9.04
C PHE A 164 14.88 -0.92 -8.22
N GLN A 165 13.93 -0.99 -7.30
CA GLN A 165 13.64 -2.18 -6.48
C GLN A 165 12.17 -2.58 -6.61
N PRO A 166 11.82 -3.88 -6.54
CA PRO A 166 10.43 -4.32 -6.48
C PRO A 166 9.65 -3.55 -5.41
N ALA A 167 8.44 -3.09 -5.75
CA ALA A 167 7.61 -2.40 -4.78
C ALA A 167 7.25 -3.36 -3.64
N PRO A 168 7.28 -2.91 -2.37
CA PRO A 168 6.94 -3.75 -1.21
C PRO A 168 5.47 -4.22 -1.22
N THR A 169 4.65 -3.64 -2.09
CA THR A 169 3.24 -3.98 -2.31
C THR A 169 3.03 -4.98 -3.46
N ASN A 170 4.10 -5.49 -4.07
CA ASN A 170 4.01 -6.52 -5.08
C ASN A 170 3.49 -7.83 -4.47
N GLN A 171 2.78 -8.62 -5.28
CA GLN A 171 2.45 -9.99 -4.89
C GLN A 171 3.72 -10.83 -4.77
N ALA A 172 3.67 -11.87 -3.94
CA ALA A 172 4.77 -12.81 -3.76
C ALA A 172 5.30 -13.32 -5.13
N GLY A 173 6.62 -13.25 -5.31
CA GLY A 173 7.30 -13.64 -6.55
C GLY A 173 7.11 -12.69 -7.74
N LYS A 174 6.57 -11.48 -7.55
CA LYS A 174 6.46 -10.45 -8.60
C LYS A 174 7.53 -9.36 -8.44
N GLU A 175 8.36 -9.22 -9.47
CA GLU A 175 9.40 -8.19 -9.56
C GLU A 175 8.88 -6.78 -9.89
N TYR A 176 7.65 -6.64 -10.41
CA TYR A 176 7.10 -5.38 -10.90
C TYR A 176 5.72 -5.04 -10.31
N PRO A 177 5.39 -3.74 -10.15
CA PRO A 177 6.22 -2.57 -10.46
C PRO A 177 7.46 -2.46 -9.58
N GLN A 178 8.48 -1.76 -10.09
CA GLN A 178 9.65 -1.35 -9.33
C GLN A 178 9.60 0.16 -9.09
N VAL A 179 10.13 0.59 -7.95
CA VAL A 179 10.27 2.01 -7.59
C VAL A 179 11.73 2.32 -7.29
N ASN A 180 12.18 3.51 -7.66
CA ASN A 180 13.54 3.97 -7.42
C ASN A 180 13.58 5.06 -6.33
N SER A 181 14.77 5.49 -5.89
CA SER A 181 14.90 6.49 -4.82
C SER A 181 14.37 7.88 -5.18
N GLN A 182 14.11 8.14 -6.47
CA GLN A 182 13.55 9.39 -6.98
C GLN A 182 12.02 9.32 -7.16
N GLY A 183 11.37 8.25 -6.70
CA GLY A 183 9.93 8.03 -6.87
C GLY A 183 9.51 7.77 -8.31
N ARG A 184 10.44 7.34 -9.18
CA ARG A 184 10.12 6.87 -10.53
C ARG A 184 9.63 5.43 -10.45
N ILE A 185 8.69 5.10 -11.34
CA ILE A 185 8.09 3.76 -11.42
C ILE A 185 8.56 3.11 -12.72
N LYS A 186 9.03 1.87 -12.62
CA LYS A 186 9.32 0.99 -13.76
C LYS A 186 8.31 -0.15 -13.73
N PHE A 187 7.58 -0.36 -14.82
CA PHE A 187 6.58 -1.42 -14.94
C PHE A 187 6.91 -2.30 -16.16
N ARG A 188 6.47 -3.56 -16.12
CA ARG A 188 6.70 -4.53 -17.18
C ARG A 188 5.37 -5.00 -17.75
N VAL A 189 5.20 -4.85 -19.05
CA VAL A 189 4.07 -5.43 -19.81
C VAL A 189 4.58 -6.67 -20.53
N VAL A 190 3.98 -7.83 -20.27
CA VAL A 190 4.30 -9.09 -20.95
C VAL A 190 3.17 -9.39 -21.93
N ALA A 191 3.42 -9.19 -23.22
CA ALA A 191 2.44 -9.36 -24.28
C ALA A 191 3.05 -10.13 -25.47
N PRO A 192 3.28 -11.45 -25.32
CA PRO A 192 4.10 -12.23 -26.27
C PRO A 192 3.51 -12.32 -27.68
N GLU A 193 2.18 -12.26 -27.78
CA GLU A 193 1.45 -12.34 -29.06
C GLU A 193 1.00 -10.95 -29.58
N ALA A 194 1.35 -9.87 -28.89
CA ALA A 194 0.91 -8.53 -29.29
C ALA A 194 1.72 -8.01 -30.48
N LYS A 195 1.03 -7.45 -31.46
CA LYS A 195 1.66 -6.76 -32.60
C LYS A 195 2.08 -5.33 -32.29
N SER A 196 1.53 -4.75 -31.23
CA SER A 196 1.82 -3.39 -30.75
C SER A 196 1.41 -3.26 -29.29
N VAL A 197 2.16 -2.50 -28.49
CA VAL A 197 1.77 -2.14 -27.12
C VAL A 197 1.70 -0.62 -27.00
N ALA A 198 0.52 -0.11 -26.63
CA ALA A 198 0.29 1.30 -26.36
C ALA A 198 0.03 1.50 -24.86
N THR A 199 0.67 2.51 -24.28
CA THR A 199 0.47 2.89 -22.87
C THR A 199 0.11 4.38 -22.80
N THR A 200 -0.94 4.71 -22.06
CA THR A 200 -1.38 6.09 -21.84
C THR A 200 -1.54 6.31 -20.35
N PHE A 201 -0.95 7.38 -19.84
CA PHE A 201 -1.21 7.85 -18.48
C PHE A 201 -2.20 9.01 -18.56
N ARG A 202 -2.97 9.22 -17.49
CA ARG A 202 -3.90 10.34 -17.41
C ARG A 202 -3.10 11.64 -17.57
N ASP A 203 -3.48 12.44 -18.55
CA ASP A 203 -2.82 13.69 -18.95
C ASP A 203 -1.46 13.54 -19.67
N SER A 204 -1.09 12.34 -20.16
CA SER A 204 0.11 12.13 -20.99
C SER A 204 -0.22 11.91 -22.46
N THR A 205 0.75 12.20 -23.34
CA THR A 205 0.72 11.69 -24.71
C THR A 205 0.85 10.16 -24.70
N GLU A 206 0.28 9.51 -25.71
CA GLU A 206 0.36 8.07 -25.90
C GLU A 206 1.82 7.67 -26.18
N PHE A 207 2.29 6.63 -25.49
CA PHE A 207 3.57 5.98 -25.79
C PHE A 207 3.26 4.66 -26.51
N VAL A 208 3.77 4.51 -27.74
CA VAL A 208 3.57 3.32 -28.58
C VAL A 208 4.94 2.70 -28.89
N LYS A 209 5.07 1.39 -28.66
CA LYS A 209 6.24 0.59 -29.01
C LYS A 209 5.85 -0.66 -29.79
#